data_AF-A0A0A9A6Q0-F1
#
_entry.id   AF-A0A0A9A6Q0-F1
#
_cell.length_a   1.000
_cell.length_b   1.000
_cell.length_c   1.000
_cell.angle_alpha   90.00
_cell.angle_beta   90.00
_cell.angle_gamma   90.00
#
_symmetry.space_group_name_H-M   'P 1'
#
loop_
_entity.id
_entity.type
_entity.pdbx_description
1 polymer ?
#
loop_
_entity_poly.entity_id
_entity_poly.type
_entity_poly.pdbx_seq_one_letter_code
_entity_poly.pdbx_strand_id
1 'polypeptide(L)' 'MTCVNPDTGLVEGKKFHMLSNWQREYTMEDILTQLKKEMGAPHNSKLVQPPEGTFFQ' A
#
# COMPACT_ATOMS: atom_id res chain seq x y z
N MET A 1 -2.92 0.65 6.92
CA MET A 1 -2.46 -0.33 5.92
C MET A 1 -1.08 -0.77 6.35
N THR A 2 -0.82 -2.06 6.51
CA THR A 2 0.42 -2.56 7.13
C THR A 2 1.69 -2.25 6.32
N CYS A 3 1.56 -1.95 5.03
CA CYS A 3 2.68 -1.64 4.14
C CYS A 3 2.88 -0.15 3.82
N VAL A 4 2.16 0.77 4.47
CA VAL A 4 2.31 2.22 4.26
C VAL A 4 2.62 2.90 5.59
N ASN A 5 3.64 3.75 5.60
CA ASN A 5 3.98 4.55 6.77
C ASN A 5 2.88 5.61 7.02
N PRO A 6 2.26 5.64 8.21
CA PRO A 6 1.14 6.53 8.50
C PRO A 6 1.53 8.00 8.66
N ASP A 7 2.83 8.32 8.82
CA ASP A 7 3.34 9.67 9.03
C ASP A 7 3.85 10.30 7.73
N THR A 8 4.31 9.48 6.78
CA THR A 8 4.95 9.96 5.53
C THR A 8 4.23 9.53 4.24
N GLY A 9 3.32 8.56 4.30
CA GLY A 9 2.66 8.00 3.13
C GLY A 9 3.52 7.10 2.26
N LEU A 10 4.79 6.88 2.63
CA LEU A 10 5.69 6.02 1.86
C LEU A 10 5.30 4.55 1.99
N VAL A 11 5.27 3.85 0.86
CA VAL A 11 5.11 2.39 0.82
C VAL A 11 6.41 1.73 1.31
N GLU A 12 6.30 0.95 2.37
CA GLU A 12 7.43 0.22 2.94
C GLU A 12 7.71 -1.03 2.12
N GLY A 13 8.71 -0.98 1.24
CA GLY A 13 9.02 -2.07 0.30
C GLY A 13 9.24 -3.44 0.94
N LYS A 14 9.77 -3.49 2.17
CA LYS A 14 9.92 -4.76 2.92
C LYS A 14 8.60 -5.36 3.41
N LYS A 15 7.59 -4.52 3.64
CA LYS A 15 6.26 -4.93 4.11
C LYS A 15 5.28 -5.17 2.97
N PHE A 16 5.62 -4.72 1.76
CA PHE A 16 4.82 -4.94 0.56
C PHE A 16 5.40 -6.09 -0.28
N HIS A 17 4.74 -7.25 -0.23
CA HIS A 17 5.25 -8.53 -0.76
C HIS A 17 5.78 -8.45 -2.21
N MET A 18 5.11 -7.68 -3.07
CA MET A 18 5.49 -7.53 -4.48
C MET A 18 6.81 -6.76 -4.64
N LEU A 19 7.04 -5.73 -3.82
CA LEU A 19 8.32 -4.99 -3.84
C LEU A 19 9.42 -5.77 -3.11
N SER A 20 9.10 -6.52 -2.06
CA SER A 20 10.09 -7.35 -1.37
C SER A 20 10.61 -8.51 -2.23
N ASN A 21 9.81 -8.98 -3.19
CA ASN A 21 10.13 -10.08 -4.11
C ASN A 21 10.06 -9.62 -5.58
N TRP A 22 10.58 -8.42 -5.87
CA TRP A 22 10.47 -7.80 -7.17
C TRP A 22 10.93 -8.72 -8.31
N GLN A 23 10.05 -8.92 -9.29
CA GLN A 23 10.34 -9.61 -10.55
C GLN A 23 10.41 -8.58 -11.67
N ARG A 24 11.27 -8.81 -12.67
CA ARG A 24 11.49 -7.85 -13.77
C ARG A 24 10.24 -7.62 -14.61
N GLU A 25 9.36 -8.61 -14.66
CA GLU A 25 8.13 -8.63 -15.43
C GLU A 25 7.03 -7.80 -14.78
N TYR A 26 7.16 -7.45 -13.49
CA TYR A 26 6.18 -6.60 -12.82
C TYR A 26 6.20 -5.18 -13.38
N THR A 27 5.00 -4.64 -13.47
CA THR A 27 4.72 -3.32 -14.03
C THR A 27 4.15 -2.39 -12.96
N MET A 28 4.01 -1.11 -13.31
CA MET A 28 3.30 -0.16 -12.45
C MET A 28 1.83 -0.56 -12.23
N GLU A 29 1.20 -1.21 -13.21
CA GLU A 29 -0.18 -1.70 -13.08
C GLU A 29 -0.27 -2.80 -12.01
N ASP A 30 0.71 -3.70 -11.96
CA ASP A 30 0.77 -4.76 -10.95
C ASP A 30 0.87 -4.17 -9.54
N ILE A 31 1.72 -3.15 -9.36
CA ILE A 31 1.88 -2.44 -8.08
C ILE A 31 0.55 -1.83 -7.64
N LEU A 32 -0.12 -1.08 -8.51
CA LEU A 32 -1.38 -0.40 -8.18
C LEU A 32 -2.51 -1.40 -7.91
N THR A 33 -2.58 -2.48 -8.70
CA THR A 33 -3.57 -3.55 -8.52
C THR A 33 -3.36 -4.28 -7.20
N GLN A 34 -2.11 -4.55 -6.83
CA GLN A 34 -1.80 -5.22 -5.58
C GLN A 34 -2.04 -4.30 -4.36
N LEU A 35 -1.75 -3.00 -4.45
CA LEU A 35 -2.12 -2.02 -3.42
C LEU A 35 -3.64 -1.97 -3.21
N LYS A 36 -4.43 -1.97 -4.29
CA LYS A 36 -5.89 -2.03 -4.20
C LYS A 36 -6.37 -3.31 -3.51
N LYS A 37 -5.73 -4.46 -3.78
CA LYS A 37 -6.03 -5.72 -3.07
C LYS A 37 -5.71 -5.61 -1.58
N GLU A 38 -4.58 -5.01 -1.21
CA GLU A 38 -4.22 -4.77 0.20
C GLU A 38 -5.26 -3.89 0.91
N MET A 39 -5.81 -2.87 0.25
CA MET A 39 -6.91 -2.04 0.83
C MET A 39 -8.14 -2.89 1.20
N GLY A 40 -8.45 -3.90 0.38
CA GLY A 40 -9.59 -4.80 0.58
C GLY A 40 -9.35 -5.93 1.60
N ALA A 41 -8.11 -6.16 2.04
CA ALA A 41 -7.80 -7.25 2.97
C ALA A 41 -8.53 -7.06 4.31
N PRO A 42 -8.99 -8.12 4.99
CA PRO A 42 -9.81 -8.00 6.21
C PRO A 42 -9.19 -7.17 7.33
N HIS A 43 -7.87 -7.15 7.41
CA HIS A 43 -7.11 -6.39 8.41
C HIS A 43 -6.91 -4.91 8.04
N ASN A 44 -7.10 -4.54 6.76
CA ASN A 44 -6.96 -3.17 6.27
C ASN A 44 -8.32 -2.50 6.01
N SER A 45 -9.33 -3.25 5.57
CA SER A 45 -10.64 -2.73 5.19
C SER A 45 -11.44 -2.10 6.34
N LYS A 46 -11.07 -2.41 7.58
CA LYS A 46 -11.70 -1.85 8.80
C LYS A 46 -10.84 -0.78 9.50
N LEU A 47 -9.72 -0.39 8.92
CA LEU A 47 -8.87 0.64 9.51
C LEU A 47 -9.52 2.01 9.38
N VAL A 48 -9.49 2.77 10.47
CA VAL A 48 -9.88 4.18 10.47
C VAL A 48 -8.97 4.92 9.49
N GLN A 49 -9.57 5.62 8.53
CA GLN A 49 -8.86 6.47 7.58
C GLN A 49 -8.76 7.89 8.13
N PRO A 50 -7.72 8.65 7.74
CA PRO A 50 -7.72 10.10 7.97
C PRO A 50 -8.90 10.76 7.23
N PRO A 51 -9.27 12.01 7.58
CA PRO A 51 -10.28 12.76 6.85
C PRO A 51 -10.00 12.79 5.35
N GLU A 52 -11.04 12.68 4.53
CA GLU A 52 -10.90 12.79 3.08
C GLU A 52 -10.29 14.15 2.71
N GLY A 53 -9.40 14.15 1.71
CA GLY A 53 -8.64 15.34 1.31
C GLY A 53 -7.41 15.65 2.15
N THR A 54 -7.01 14.75 3.06
CA THR A 54 -5.72 14.85 3.76
C THR A 54 -4.58 14.35 2.86
N PHE A 55 -3.46 15.09 2.82
CA PHE A 55 -2.27 14.74 2.05
C PHE A 55 -1.03 14.79 2.95
N PHE A 56 -0.04 13.94 2.65
CA PHE A 56 1.30 14.05 3.20
C PHE A 56 2.03 15.21 2.52
N GLN A 57 2.85 15.96 3.27
CA GLN A 57 3.71 17.03 2.74
C GLN A 57 5.07 16.50 2.29
#